data_AF-A0A930AUU2-F1
#
_entry.id   AF-A0A930AUU2-F1
#
_cell.length_a   1.000
_cell.length_b   1.000
_cell.length_c   1.000
_cell.angle_alpha   90.00
_cell.angle_beta   90.00
_cell.angle_gamma   90.00
#
_symmetry.space_group_name_H-M   'P 1'
#
loop_
_entity.id
_entity.type
_entity.pdbx_description
1 polymer ?
#
loop_
_entity_poly.entity_id
_entity_poly.type
_entity_poly.pdbx_seq_one_letter_code
_entity_poly.pdbx_strand_id
1 'polypeptide(L)'
;MSEIVYEFEDILEQIQHTLATEDKQQFREIFFENHTYDQAQIYLSLTLEERKLAYQFLTPEEMAMVFELLEEDVEDVEKYLSEMDEAYVSRMLAEMYSDNAVDVLKQVGEENVRTYLRLMPHKTATELRQLLN
;
A
#
# COMPACT_ATOMS: atom_id res chain seq x y z
N MET A 1 28.68 -6.96 -5.61
CA MET A 1 27.43 -6.40 -5.05
C MET A 1 27.80 -5.03 -4.48
N SER A 2 27.03 -3.99 -4.77
CA SER A 2 27.31 -2.60 -4.37
C SER A 2 26.90 -2.33 -2.93
N GLU A 3 27.54 -1.35 -2.28
CA GLU A 3 27.25 -0.89 -0.91
C GLU A 3 25.75 -0.60 -0.68
N ILE A 4 25.08 0.00 -1.68
CA ILE A 4 23.64 0.30 -1.66
C ILE A 4 22.77 -0.97 -1.53
N VAL A 5 23.19 -2.10 -2.09
CA VAL A 5 22.41 -3.35 -2.02
C VAL A 5 22.49 -3.94 -0.61
N TYR A 6 23.64 -3.82 0.05
CA TYR A 6 23.81 -4.28 1.43
C TYR A 6 22.97 -3.45 2.40
N GLU A 7 22.88 -2.13 2.20
CA GLU A 7 22.07 -1.25 3.04
C GLU A 7 20.58 -1.61 3.00
N PHE A 8 20.04 -1.90 1.81
CA PHE A 8 18.64 -2.31 1.67
C PHE A 8 18.35 -3.67 2.33
N GLU A 9 19.23 -4.67 2.14
CA GLU A 9 19.09 -6.00 2.76
C GLU A 9 19.07 -5.90 4.29
N ASP A 10 19.96 -5.07 4.87
CA ASP A 10 20.03 -4.85 6.32
C ASP A 10 18.76 -4.16 6.87
N ILE A 11 18.18 -3.23 6.12
CA ILE A 11 16.92 -2.56 6.49
C ILE A 11 15.76 -3.55 6.42
N LEU A 12 15.70 -4.36 5.35
CA LEU A 12 14.64 -5.35 5.16
C LEU A 12 14.67 -6.40 6.28
N GLU A 13 15.85 -6.90 6.67
CA GLU A 13 15.98 -7.86 7.77
C GLU A 13 15.48 -7.25 9.10
N GLN A 14 15.80 -5.98 9.38
CA GLN A 14 15.29 -5.30 10.57
C GLN A 14 13.77 -5.14 10.53
N ILE A 15 13.19 -4.74 9.40
CA ILE A 15 11.75 -4.66 9.23
C ILE A 15 11.10 -6.03 9.48
N GLN A 16 11.60 -7.10 8.85
CA GLN A 16 11.09 -8.45 9.04
C GLN A 16 11.19 -8.91 10.50
N HIS A 17 12.28 -8.55 11.19
CA HIS A 17 12.42 -8.82 12.62
C HIS A 17 11.35 -8.12 13.45
N THR A 18 11.10 -6.82 13.20
CA THR A 18 10.05 -6.06 13.92
C THR A 18 8.65 -6.60 13.64
N LEU A 19 8.38 -7.09 12.43
CA LEU A 19 7.12 -7.76 12.10
C LEU A 19 7.00 -9.09 12.86
N ALA A 20 8.05 -9.90 12.87
CA ALA A 20 8.06 -11.19 13.57
C ALA A 20 7.91 -11.08 15.10
N THR A 21 8.37 -9.98 15.69
CA THR A 21 8.21 -9.68 17.12
C THR A 21 6.98 -8.83 17.44
N GLU A 22 6.20 -8.46 16.42
CA GLU A 22 5.06 -7.55 16.48
C GLU A 22 5.38 -6.17 17.11
N ASP A 23 6.63 -5.71 17.00
CA ASP A 23 7.06 -4.39 17.48
C ASP A 23 6.62 -3.28 16.51
N LYS A 24 5.35 -2.91 16.62
CA LYS A 24 4.74 -1.85 15.80
C LYS A 24 5.48 -0.52 15.89
N GLN A 25 6.03 -0.16 17.05
CA GLN A 25 6.69 1.13 17.20
C GLN A 25 8.00 1.13 16.42
N GLN A 26 8.84 0.13 16.63
CA GLN A 26 10.13 0.03 15.95
C GLN A 26 9.95 -0.16 14.44
N PHE A 27 8.97 -0.96 14.01
CA PHE A 27 8.62 -1.08 12.60
C PHE A 27 8.37 0.29 11.96
N ARG A 28 7.53 1.12 12.59
CA ARG A 28 7.16 2.43 12.04
C ARG A 28 8.33 3.40 12.02
N GLU A 29 9.16 3.40 13.07
CA GLU A 29 10.39 4.22 13.12
C GLU A 29 11.30 3.90 11.94
N ILE A 30 11.63 2.62 11.76
CA ILE A 30 12.51 2.18 10.65
C ILE A 30 11.84 2.44 9.30
N PHE A 31 10.57 2.08 9.13
CA PHE A 31 9.87 2.21 7.85
C PHE A 31 9.83 3.67 7.37
N PHE A 32 9.50 4.63 8.23
CA PHE A 32 9.37 6.04 7.86
C PHE A 32 10.69 6.82 7.85
N GLU A 33 11.77 6.27 8.40
CA GLU A 33 13.12 6.84 8.23
C GLU A 33 13.65 6.66 6.79
N ASN A 34 13.11 5.68 6.06
CA ASN A 34 13.51 5.38 4.69
C ASN A 34 12.83 6.28 3.65
N HIS A 35 13.46 6.43 2.48
CA HIS A 35 12.87 7.18 1.37
C HIS A 35 11.59 6.51 0.89
N THR A 36 10.66 7.27 0.34
CA THR A 36 9.33 6.75 -0.04
C THR A 36 9.41 5.63 -1.09
N TYR A 37 10.37 5.72 -2.01
CA TYR A 37 10.68 4.64 -2.96
C TYR A 37 11.11 3.35 -2.24
N ASP A 38 11.97 3.45 -1.22
CA ASP A 38 12.43 2.30 -0.45
C ASP A 38 11.29 1.69 0.38
N GLN A 39 10.37 2.52 0.89
CA GLN A 39 9.14 2.04 1.57
C GLN A 39 8.32 1.13 0.66
N ALA A 40 8.15 1.49 -0.62
CA ALA A 40 7.47 0.67 -1.61
C ALA A 40 8.25 -0.63 -1.92
N GLN A 41 9.58 -0.55 -2.07
CA GLN A 41 10.42 -1.74 -2.30
C GLN A 41 10.42 -2.70 -1.11
N ILE A 42 10.47 -2.18 0.12
CA ILE A 42 10.32 -2.96 1.35
C ILE A 42 8.97 -3.68 1.32
N TYR A 43 7.87 -2.96 1.07
CA TYR A 43 6.52 -3.52 1.02
C TYR A 43 6.41 -4.66 -0.03
N LEU A 44 6.96 -4.45 -1.23
CA LEU A 44 6.97 -5.45 -2.30
C LEU A 44 7.83 -6.69 -1.97
N SER A 45 8.80 -6.54 -1.06
CA SER A 45 9.68 -7.62 -0.60
C SER A 45 9.07 -8.44 0.54
N LEU A 46 7.98 -7.98 1.15
CA LEU A 46 7.29 -8.68 2.23
C LEU A 46 6.49 -9.88 1.72
N THR A 47 6.45 -10.93 2.52
CA THR A 47 5.53 -12.06 2.36
C THR A 47 4.09 -11.66 2.69
N LEU A 48 3.12 -12.49 2.31
CA LEU A 48 1.70 -12.26 2.66
C LEU A 48 1.46 -12.09 4.16
N GLU A 49 2.10 -12.92 5.00
CA GLU A 49 1.90 -12.85 6.46
C GLU A 49 2.52 -11.58 7.06
N GLU A 50 3.66 -11.15 6.54
CA GLU A 50 4.29 -9.87 6.89
C GLU A 50 3.45 -8.67 6.44
N ARG A 51 2.88 -8.69 5.22
CA ARG A 51 1.99 -7.63 4.74
C ARG A 51 0.72 -7.49 5.58
N LYS A 52 0.13 -8.61 6.02
CA LYS A 52 -1.03 -8.56 6.96
C LYS A 52 -0.72 -7.85 8.26
N LEU A 53 0.51 -7.96 8.76
CA LEU A 53 0.97 -7.20 9.93
C LEU A 53 1.21 -5.73 9.57
N ALA A 54 1.82 -5.46 8.42
CA ALA A 54 2.01 -4.09 7.91
C ALA A 54 0.68 -3.33 7.79
N TYR A 55 -0.41 -3.97 7.33
CA TYR A 55 -1.75 -3.37 7.27
C TYR A 55 -2.32 -2.98 8.65
N GLN A 56 -1.86 -3.63 9.72
CA GLN A 56 -2.23 -3.28 11.10
C GLN A 56 -1.33 -2.18 11.68
N PHE A 57 -0.12 -2.04 11.14
CA PHE A 57 0.89 -1.11 11.64
C PHE A 57 0.80 0.25 10.95
N LEU A 58 0.39 0.27 9.68
CA LEU A 58 0.23 1.45 8.83
C LEU A 58 -1.24 1.85 8.70
N THR A 59 -1.52 3.14 8.78
CA THR A 59 -2.87 3.65 8.53
C THR A 59 -3.19 3.61 7.03
N PRO A 60 -4.48 3.67 6.62
CA PRO A 60 -4.83 3.75 5.22
C PRO A 60 -4.17 4.92 4.48
N GLU A 61 -4.04 6.07 5.15
CA GLU A 61 -3.38 7.28 4.63
C GLU A 61 -1.88 7.03 4.35
N GLU A 62 -1.22 6.29 5.24
CA GLU A 62 0.20 5.94 5.07
C GLU A 62 0.40 4.91 3.97
N MET A 63 -0.50 3.92 3.89
CA MET A 63 -0.45 2.92 2.83
C MET A 63 -0.78 3.54 1.46
N ALA A 64 -1.59 4.59 1.40
CA ALA A 64 -1.84 5.33 0.18
C ALA A 64 -0.52 5.85 -0.42
N MET A 65 0.35 6.47 0.41
CA MET A 65 1.66 6.95 -0.04
C MET A 65 2.54 5.82 -0.59
N VAL A 66 2.47 4.62 -0.01
CA VAL A 66 3.19 3.45 -0.51
C VAL A 66 2.64 3.01 -1.87
N PHE A 67 1.31 2.92 -1.99
CA PHE A 67 0.63 2.52 -3.22
C PHE A 67 0.75 3.52 -4.37
N GLU A 68 0.91 4.82 -4.09
CA GLU A 68 1.20 5.84 -5.10
C GLU A 68 2.56 5.66 -5.78
N LEU A 69 3.47 4.91 -5.15
CA LEU A 69 4.82 4.65 -5.65
C LEU A 69 4.96 3.26 -6.25
N LEU A 70 3.92 2.42 -6.12
CA LEU A 70 3.83 1.20 -6.87
C LEU A 70 3.63 1.57 -8.34
N GLU A 71 4.50 1.04 -9.20
CA GLU A 71 4.37 1.25 -10.64
C GLU A 71 3.04 0.66 -11.14
N GLU A 72 2.46 1.28 -12.16
CA GLU A 72 1.21 0.81 -12.78
C GLU A 72 1.31 -0.65 -13.27
N ASP A 73 2.52 -1.13 -13.59
CA ASP A 73 2.81 -2.47 -14.08
C ASP A 73 2.97 -3.53 -12.96
N VAL A 74 2.68 -3.19 -11.70
CA VAL A 74 2.65 -4.19 -10.62
C VAL A 74 1.50 -5.17 -10.89
N GLU A 75 1.82 -6.33 -11.48
CA GLU A 75 0.85 -7.36 -11.91
C GLU A 75 -0.09 -7.84 -10.78
N ASP A 76 0.27 -7.60 -9.52
CA ASP A 76 -0.39 -8.12 -8.32
C ASP A 76 -1.20 -7.05 -7.53
N VAL A 77 -1.47 -5.84 -8.08
CA VAL A 77 -2.22 -4.80 -7.33
C VAL A 77 -3.56 -5.32 -6.79
N GLU A 78 -4.37 -5.98 -7.61
CA GLU A 78 -5.66 -6.54 -7.17
C GLU A 78 -5.50 -7.56 -6.03
N LYS A 79 -4.45 -8.37 -6.09
CA LYS A 79 -4.12 -9.35 -5.06
C LYS A 79 -3.79 -8.66 -3.74
N TYR A 80 -2.96 -7.62 -3.75
CA TYR A 80 -2.65 -6.86 -2.52
C TYR A 80 -3.89 -6.21 -1.91
N LEU A 81 -4.77 -5.64 -2.73
CA LEU A 81 -6.02 -5.07 -2.23
C LEU A 81 -6.94 -6.14 -1.62
N SER A 82 -6.99 -7.34 -2.23
CA SER A 82 -7.81 -8.45 -1.73
C SER A 82 -7.34 -9.03 -0.39
N GLU A 83 -6.12 -8.71 0.04
CA GLU A 83 -5.57 -9.11 1.35
C GLU A 83 -6.05 -8.20 2.50
N MET A 84 -6.58 -7.01 2.16
CA MET A 84 -7.01 -5.98 3.10
C MET A 84 -8.54 -5.99 3.28
N ASP A 85 -9.02 -5.39 4.37
CA ASP A 85 -10.45 -5.10 4.54
C ASP A 85 -10.94 -4.04 3.55
N GLU A 86 -12.14 -4.21 3.00
CA GLU A 86 -12.70 -3.30 1.98
C GLU A 86 -12.78 -1.84 2.45
N ALA A 87 -13.04 -1.60 3.74
CA ALA A 87 -13.08 -0.25 4.29
C ALA A 87 -11.68 0.34 4.43
N TYR A 88 -10.66 -0.48 4.71
CA TYR A 88 -9.26 -0.06 4.69
C TYR A 88 -8.85 0.36 3.27
N VAL A 89 -9.09 -0.51 2.28
CA VAL A 89 -8.81 -0.23 0.86
C VAL A 89 -9.51 1.04 0.41
N SER A 90 -10.80 1.16 0.72
CA SER A 90 -11.59 2.32 0.33
C SER A 90 -11.05 3.63 0.90
N ARG A 91 -10.61 3.63 2.17
CA ARG A 91 -10.00 4.81 2.80
C ARG A 91 -8.63 5.10 2.20
N MET A 92 -7.80 4.09 1.98
CA MET A 92 -6.50 4.23 1.34
C MET A 92 -6.62 4.87 -0.05
N LEU A 93 -7.48 4.32 -0.92
CA LEU A 93 -7.76 4.86 -2.26
C LEU A 93 -8.34 6.28 -2.23
N ALA A 94 -9.00 6.68 -1.13
CA ALA A 94 -9.57 8.01 -0.99
C ALA A 94 -8.52 9.10 -0.71
N GLU A 95 -7.36 8.69 -0.20
CA GLU A 95 -6.26 9.55 0.22
C GLU A 95 -5.18 9.64 -0.85
N MET A 96 -5.24 8.78 -1.87
CA MET A 96 -4.37 8.83 -3.03
C MET A 96 -4.71 10.01 -3.95
N TYR A 97 -3.73 10.48 -4.73
CA TYR A 97 -4.00 11.35 -5.88
C TYR A 97 -4.99 10.68 -6.84
N SER A 98 -5.93 11.48 -7.37
CA SER A 98 -7.07 10.97 -8.13
C SER A 98 -6.67 10.20 -9.41
N ASP A 99 -5.54 10.54 -10.03
CA ASP A 99 -4.95 9.79 -11.15
C ASP A 99 -4.43 8.42 -10.71
N ASN A 100 -3.57 8.36 -9.69
CA ASN A 100 -3.04 7.11 -9.15
C ASN A 100 -4.16 6.18 -8.66
N ALA A 101 -5.17 6.73 -7.98
CA ALA A 101 -6.34 5.98 -7.52
C ALA A 101 -7.13 5.37 -8.70
N VAL A 102 -7.25 6.11 -9.80
CA VAL A 102 -7.93 5.64 -11.02
C VAL A 102 -7.15 4.50 -11.66
N ASP A 103 -5.83 4.61 -11.72
CA ASP A 103 -4.99 3.58 -12.34
C ASP A 103 -4.98 2.28 -11.52
N VAL A 104 -4.98 2.38 -10.18
CA VAL A 104 -5.22 1.22 -9.31
C VAL A 104 -6.62 0.63 -9.54
N LEU A 105 -7.67 1.46 -9.62
CA LEU A 105 -9.04 0.98 -9.83
C LEU A 105 -9.25 0.31 -11.19
N LYS A 106 -8.49 0.67 -12.23
CA LYS A 106 -8.54 0.01 -13.55
C LYS A 106 -7.98 -1.42 -13.53
N GLN A 107 -7.15 -1.76 -12.55
CA GLN A 107 -6.56 -3.09 -12.40
C GLN A 107 -7.44 -4.05 -11.59
N VAL A 108 -8.57 -3.57 -11.10
CA VAL A 108 -9.45 -4.28 -10.17
C VAL A 108 -10.75 -4.67 -10.85
N GLY A 109 -11.31 -5.83 -10.53
CA GLY A 109 -12.61 -6.26 -11.04
C GLY A 109 -13.74 -5.28 -10.73
N GLU A 110 -14.70 -5.13 -11.65
CA GLU A 110 -15.79 -4.15 -11.54
C GLU A 110 -16.59 -4.21 -10.22
N GLU A 111 -16.77 -5.41 -9.66
CA GLU A 111 -17.47 -5.59 -8.39
C GLU A 111 -16.73 -4.93 -7.23
N ASN A 112 -15.43 -5.16 -7.14
CA ASN A 112 -14.55 -4.56 -6.13
C ASN A 112 -14.49 -3.04 -6.30
N VAL A 113 -14.37 -2.54 -7.54
CA VAL A 113 -14.45 -1.09 -7.84
C VAL A 113 -15.74 -0.47 -7.31
N ARG A 114 -16.90 -1.12 -7.57
CA ARG A 114 -18.19 -0.65 -7.06
C ARG A 114 -18.23 -0.62 -5.53
N THR A 115 -17.66 -1.63 -4.88
CA THR A 115 -17.59 -1.74 -3.43
C THR A 115 -16.70 -0.65 -2.82
N TYR A 116 -15.48 -0.46 -3.32
CA TYR A 116 -14.55 0.55 -2.80
C TYR A 116 -15.08 1.97 -2.99
N LEU A 117 -15.69 2.28 -4.14
CA LEU A 117 -16.33 3.58 -4.39
C LEU A 117 -17.59 3.81 -3.55
N ARG A 118 -18.24 2.75 -3.04
CA ARG A 118 -19.42 2.87 -2.17
C ARG A 118 -19.02 3.19 -0.73
N LEU A 119 -17.89 2.67 -0.27
CA LEU A 119 -17.39 2.85 1.10
C LEU A 119 -16.64 4.18 1.29
N MET A 120 -16.20 4.80 0.19
CA MET A 120 -15.41 6.03 0.17
C MET A 120 -16.27 7.28 0.43
N PRO A 121 -15.70 8.39 0.94
CA PRO A 121 -16.41 9.67 1.00
C PRO A 121 -17.06 10.05 -0.33
N HIS A 122 -18.32 10.50 -0.27
CA HIS A 122 -19.13 10.78 -1.46
C HIS A 122 -18.45 11.71 -2.47
N LYS A 123 -17.73 12.74 -1.98
CA LYS A 123 -17.02 13.70 -2.83
C LYS A 123 -15.94 12.99 -3.67
N THR A 124 -15.04 12.27 -3.01
CA THR A 124 -13.94 11.54 -3.66
C THR A 124 -14.48 10.46 -4.60
N ALA A 125 -15.47 9.68 -4.17
CA ALA A 125 -16.09 8.67 -5.00
C ALA A 125 -16.74 9.25 -6.28
N THR A 126 -17.27 10.46 -6.22
CA THR A 126 -17.84 11.15 -7.39
C THR A 126 -16.75 11.58 -8.36
N GLU A 127 -15.63 12.09 -7.84
CA GLU A 127 -14.47 12.50 -8.64
C GLU A 127 -13.85 11.31 -9.38
N LEU A 128 -13.54 10.22 -8.67
CA LEU A 128 -12.95 9.03 -9.29
C LEU A 128 -13.87 8.40 -10.34
N ARG A 129 -15.19 8.38 -10.10
CA ARG A 129 -16.17 7.93 -11.11
C ARG A 129 -16.14 8.75 -12.39
N GLN A 130 -15.83 10.05 -12.31
CA GLN A 130 -15.75 10.89 -13.51
C GLN A 130 -14.52 10.57 -14.34
N LEU A 131 -13.41 10.21 -13.68
CA LEU A 131 -12.13 9.87 -14.30
C LEU A 131 -12.07 8.44 -14.86
N LEU A 132 -12.90 7.54 -14.34
CA LEU A 132 -13.05 6.16 -14.83
C LEU A 132 -13.92 6.03 -16.11
N ASN A 133 -14.57 7.11 -16.55
CA ASN A 133 -15.47 7.12 -17.72
C ASN A 133 -14.75 6.96 -19.06
#